data_AF-A0A946H138-F1
#
_entry.id   AF-A0A946H138-F1
#
_cell.length_a   1.000
_cell.length_b   1.000
_cell.length_c   1.000
_cell.angle_alpha   90.00
_cell.angle_beta   90.00
_cell.angle_gamma   90.00
#
_symmetry.space_group_name_H-M   'P 1'
#
loop_
_entity.id
_entity.type
_entity.pdbx_description
1 polymer ?
#
loop_
_entity_poly.entity_id
_entity_poly.type
_entity_poly.pdbx_seq_one_letter_code
_entity_poly.pdbx_strand_id
1 'polypeptide(L)'
;MEIDALYLSRLQFGLTTAFHIMFPTMTIGTALFLAFLEGAWLRTGKHVYLRLYRFWVELFALAFGIGVVSGVVLTFEFGLNFSGYSNFIGDVLGPLIGYEVFTAFFLEAGFIG
;
A
#
# COMPACT_ATOMS: atom_id res chain seq x y z
N MET A 1 -11.32 13.70 29.95
CA MET A 1 -11.62 12.64 28.96
C MET A 1 -11.00 11.39 29.54
N GLU A 2 -11.81 10.40 29.92
CA GLU A 2 -11.25 9.11 30.37
C GLU A 2 -10.62 8.41 29.17
N ILE A 3 -9.47 7.78 29.37
CA ILE A 3 -8.82 6.95 28.35
C ILE A 3 -9.56 5.61 28.35
N ASP A 4 -10.60 5.51 27.55
CA ASP A 4 -11.37 4.30 27.35
C ASP A 4 -10.87 3.50 26.13
N ALA A 5 -11.35 2.27 26.00
CA ALA A 5 -10.96 1.39 24.89
C ALA A 5 -11.32 2.01 23.53
N LEU A 6 -12.46 2.69 23.42
CA LEU A 6 -12.90 3.34 22.19
C LEU A 6 -11.93 4.45 21.76
N TYR A 7 -11.49 5.29 22.68
CA TYR A 7 -10.50 6.33 22.43
C TYR A 7 -9.17 5.74 21.96
N LEU A 8 -8.68 4.70 22.65
CA LEU A 8 -7.43 4.02 22.28
C LEU A 8 -7.52 3.36 20.90
N SER A 9 -8.63 2.69 20.58
CA SER A 9 -8.85 2.10 19.26
C SER A 9 -8.87 3.13 18.14
N ARG A 10 -9.47 4.31 18.36
CA ARG A 10 -9.45 5.42 17.38
C ARG A 10 -8.06 6.00 17.19
N LEU A 11 -7.32 6.20 18.30
CA LEU A 11 -5.96 6.71 18.24
C LEU A 11 -5.04 5.74 17.50
N GLN A 12 -5.10 4.44 17.84
CA GLN A 12 -4.34 3.40 17.16
C GLN A 12 -4.66 3.38 15.67
N PHE A 13 -5.95 3.32 15.30
CA PHE A 13 -6.38 3.29 13.90
C PHE A 13 -5.93 4.52 13.12
N GLY A 14 -6.00 5.70 13.74
CA GLY A 14 -5.52 6.94 13.14
C GLY A 14 -4.01 6.93 12.87
N LEU A 15 -3.21 6.43 13.82
CA LEU A 15 -1.77 6.29 13.67
C LEU A 15 -1.40 5.25 12.60
N THR A 16 -2.03 4.07 12.65
CA THR A 16 -1.80 3.00 11.67
C THR A 16 -2.15 3.47 10.25
N THR A 17 -3.30 4.12 10.08
CA THR A 17 -3.74 4.67 8.78
C THR A 17 -2.80 5.77 8.28
N ALA A 18 -2.43 6.72 9.13
CA ALA A 18 -1.53 7.82 8.77
C ALA A 18 -0.14 7.30 8.38
N PHE A 19 0.35 6.26 9.07
CA PHE A 19 1.59 5.60 8.71
C PHE A 19 1.46 4.87 7.37
N HIS A 20 0.43 4.04 7.22
CA HIS A 20 0.23 3.20 6.05
C HIS A 20 0.11 4.03 4.78
N ILE A 21 -0.72 5.09 4.76
CA ILE A 21 -1.05 5.83 3.53
C ILE A 21 0.17 6.49 2.84
N MET A 22 1.25 6.76 3.59
CA MET A 22 2.47 7.33 3.02
C MET A 22 3.14 6.40 2.01
N PHE A 23 3.03 5.08 2.18
CA PHE A 23 3.72 4.11 1.33
C PHE A 23 2.98 3.86 0.01
N PRO A 24 1.68 3.52 -0.02
CA PRO A 24 0.93 3.37 -1.29
C PRO A 24 0.94 4.64 -2.14
N THR A 25 0.82 5.82 -1.51
CA THR A 25 0.88 7.08 -2.27
C THR A 25 2.24 7.31 -2.94
N MET A 26 3.34 6.95 -2.24
CA MET A 26 4.68 7.00 -2.80
C MET A 26 4.91 5.93 -3.87
N THR A 27 4.45 4.69 -3.67
CA THR A 27 4.66 3.58 -4.62
C THR A 27 3.88 3.81 -5.90
N ILE A 28 2.63 4.30 -5.86
CA ILE A 28 1.85 4.64 -7.07
C ILE A 28 2.60 5.67 -7.92
N GLY A 29 3.10 6.75 -7.31
CA GLY A 29 3.86 7.78 -8.04
C GLY A 29 5.17 7.25 -8.62
N THR A 30 5.89 6.45 -7.83
CA THR A 30 7.21 5.92 -8.24
C THR A 30 7.06 4.82 -9.30
N ALA A 31 6.01 4.00 -9.26
CA ALA A 31 5.71 3.00 -10.27
C ALA A 31 5.51 3.63 -11.66
N LEU A 32 4.72 4.72 -11.74
CA LEU A 32 4.54 5.47 -12.99
C LEU A 32 5.86 6.07 -13.48
N PHE A 33 6.69 6.57 -12.57
CA PHE A 33 8.00 7.10 -12.91
C PHE A 33 8.97 6.03 -13.42
N LEU A 34 8.98 4.85 -12.80
CA LEU A 34 9.78 3.70 -13.24
C LEU A 34 9.35 3.23 -14.63
N ALA A 35 8.05 3.08 -14.86
CA ALA A 35 7.50 2.74 -16.17
C ALA A 35 7.91 3.75 -17.26
N PHE A 36 7.90 5.05 -16.92
CA PHE A 36 8.39 6.09 -17.82
C PHE A 36 9.88 5.96 -18.12
N LEU A 37 10.73 5.74 -17.11
CA LEU A 37 12.18 5.60 -17.29
C LEU A 37 12.53 4.39 -18.15
N GLU A 38 11.89 3.25 -17.90
CA GLU A 38 12.10 2.05 -18.69
C GLU A 38 11.62 2.23 -20.14
N GLY A 39 10.43 2.82 -20.33
CA GLY A 39 9.93 3.16 -21.67
C GLY A 39 10.84 4.15 -22.42
N ALA A 40 11.40 5.15 -21.73
CA ALA A 40 12.35 6.09 -22.29
C ALA A 40 13.68 5.42 -22.67
N TRP A 41 14.16 4.48 -21.85
CA TRP A 41 15.33 3.67 -22.18
C TRP A 41 15.08 2.81 -23.43
N LEU A 42 13.97 2.07 -23.48
CA LEU A 42 13.59 1.22 -24.62
C LEU A 42 13.47 2.04 -25.92
N ARG A 43 12.94 3.27 -25.84
CA ARG A 43 12.76 4.14 -27.02
C ARG A 43 14.06 4.80 -27.48
N THR A 44 14.96 5.17 -26.57
CA THR A 44 16.12 6.03 -26.89
C THR A 44 17.46 5.31 -26.87
N GLY A 45 17.56 4.15 -26.22
CA GLY A 45 18.80 3.43 -25.96
C GLY A 45 19.74 4.14 -24.96
N LYS A 46 19.36 5.29 -24.40
CA LYS A 46 20.25 6.06 -23.50
C LYS A 46 20.35 5.40 -22.13
N HIS A 47 21.53 4.92 -21.77
CA HIS A 47 21.79 4.24 -20.49
C HIS A 47 21.54 5.09 -19.23
N VAL A 48 21.43 6.43 -19.34
CA VAL A 48 21.08 7.28 -18.20
C VAL A 48 19.72 6.90 -17.60
N TYR A 49 18.73 6.57 -18.43
CA TYR A 49 17.40 6.19 -17.97
C TYR A 49 17.43 4.85 -17.24
N LEU A 50 18.19 3.88 -17.74
CA LEU A 50 18.36 2.58 -17.08
C LEU A 50 19.08 2.71 -15.72
N ARG A 51 20.08 3.61 -15.61
CA ARG A 51 20.74 3.86 -14.31
C ARG A 51 19.78 4.48 -13.30
N LEU A 52 18.95 5.43 -13.73
CA LEU A 52 17.92 6.01 -12.87
C LEU A 52 16.90 4.94 -12.46
N TYR A 53 16.42 4.13 -13.41
CA TYR A 53 15.48 3.06 -13.13
C TYR A 53 16.01 2.12 -12.03
N ARG A 54 17.26 1.64 -12.17
CA ARG A 54 17.88 0.72 -11.20
C ARG A 54 18.04 1.34 -9.80
N PHE A 55 18.30 2.64 -9.71
CA PHE A 55 18.37 3.33 -8.42
C PHE A 55 16.97 3.43 -7.76
N TRP A 56 15.96 3.82 -8.53
CA TRP A 56 14.63 4.05 -8.00
C TRP A 56 13.85 2.76 -7.72
N VAL A 57 14.12 1.67 -8.43
CA VAL A 57 13.42 0.39 -8.22
C VAL A 57 13.76 -0.23 -6.86
N GLU A 58 14.97 -0.03 -6.34
CA GLU A 58 15.35 -0.48 -4.99
C GLU A 58 14.57 0.27 -3.90
N LEU A 59 14.43 1.59 -4.04
CA LEU A 59 13.63 2.42 -3.12
C LEU A 59 12.14 2.09 -3.20
N PHE A 60 11.64 1.85 -4.41
CA PHE A 60 10.27 1.42 -4.65
C PHE A 60 9.99 0.08 -3.97
N ALA A 61 10.86 -0.92 -4.14
CA ALA A 61 10.70 -2.23 -3.52
C ALA A 61 10.68 -2.16 -1.98
N LEU A 62 11.55 -1.32 -1.39
CA LEU A 62 11.54 -1.09 0.06
C LEU A 62 10.22 -0.46 0.54
N ALA A 63 9.77 0.61 -0.13
CA ALA A 63 8.53 1.29 0.23
C ALA A 63 7.32 0.37 0.05
N PHE A 64 7.30 -0.42 -1.03
CA PHE A 64 6.27 -1.43 -1.30
C PHE A 64 6.19 -2.47 -0.17
N GLY A 65 7.32 -3.03 0.25
CA GLY A 65 7.36 -3.99 1.35
C GLY A 65 6.79 -3.43 2.66
N ILE A 66 7.12 -2.18 3.01
CA ILE A 66 6.59 -1.52 4.21
C ILE A 66 5.08 -1.26 4.06
N GLY A 67 4.64 -0.85 2.86
CA GLY A 67 3.22 -0.69 2.52
C GLY A 67 2.43 -1.97 2.73
N VAL A 68 2.91 -3.11 2.22
CA VAL A 68 2.27 -4.43 2.39
C VAL A 68 2.12 -4.77 3.88
N VAL A 69 3.21 -4.70 4.66
CA VAL A 69 3.16 -5.08 6.08
C VAL A 69 2.21 -4.18 6.87
N SER A 70 2.25 -2.86 6.64
CA SER A 70 1.37 -1.92 7.33
C SER A 70 -0.11 -2.06 6.92
N GLY A 71 -0.40 -2.42 5.67
CA GLY A 71 -1.76 -2.64 5.18
C GLY A 71 -2.40 -3.88 5.78
N VAL A 72 -1.60 -4.95 6.00
CA VAL A 72 -2.05 -6.15 6.71
C VAL A 72 -2.47 -5.81 8.14
N VAL A 73 -1.65 -5.03 8.86
CA VAL A 73 -1.99 -4.57 10.22
C VAL A 73 -3.30 -3.78 10.22
N LEU A 74 -3.45 -2.81 9.31
CA LEU A 74 -4.65 -1.99 9.19
C LEU A 74 -5.91 -2.85 8.92
N THR A 75 -5.80 -3.87 8.07
CA THR A 75 -6.91 -4.77 7.74
C THR A 75 -7.39 -5.55 8.97
N PHE A 76 -6.45 -6.05 9.78
CA PHE A 76 -6.80 -6.77 11.01
C PHE A 76 -7.40 -5.86 12.09
N GLU A 77 -7.07 -4.56 12.12
CA GLU A 77 -7.68 -3.62 13.06
C GLU A 77 -9.19 -3.49 12.88
N PHE A 78 -9.73 -3.63 11.66
CA PHE A 78 -11.18 -3.68 11.44
C PHE A 78 -11.85 -4.84 12.20
N GLY A 79 -11.21 -6.02 12.24
CA GLY A 79 -11.72 -7.19 12.94
C GLY A 79 -11.52 -7.14 14.45
N LEU A 80 -10.35 -6.67 14.90
CA LEU A 80 -9.95 -6.70 16.31
C LEU A 80 -10.55 -5.53 17.12
N ASN A 81 -10.44 -4.31 16.59
CA ASN A 81 -10.84 -3.09 17.30
C ASN A 81 -12.26 -2.63 16.93
N PHE A 82 -12.76 -3.03 15.76
CA PHE A 82 -14.04 -2.57 15.22
C PHE A 82 -14.96 -3.73 14.77
N SER A 83 -14.98 -4.83 15.53
CA SER A 83 -15.74 -6.05 15.18
C SER A 83 -17.23 -5.80 14.91
N GLY A 84 -17.89 -4.97 15.71
CA GLY A 84 -19.31 -4.60 15.51
C GLY A 84 -19.55 -3.83 14.20
N TYR A 85 -18.61 -2.97 13.81
CA TYR A 85 -18.65 -2.26 12.53
C TYR A 85 -18.43 -3.23 11.37
N SER A 86 -17.42 -4.10 11.47
CA SER A 86 -17.13 -5.13 10.47
C SER A 86 -18.30 -6.09 10.22
N ASN A 87 -19.02 -6.50 11.28
CA ASN A 87 -20.22 -7.32 11.13
C ASN A 87 -21.36 -6.58 10.43
N PHE A 88 -21.46 -5.26 10.59
CA PHE A 88 -22.53 -4.46 10.01
C PHE A 88 -22.32 -4.17 8.51
N ILE A 89 -21.07 -3.92 8.10
CA ILE A 89 -20.77 -3.50 6.71
C ILE A 89 -19.98 -4.54 5.90
N GLY A 90 -19.66 -5.69 6.48
CA GLY A 90 -18.78 -6.70 5.90
C GLY A 90 -19.25 -7.16 4.52
N ASP A 91 -20.56 -7.27 4.30
CA ASP A 91 -21.14 -7.66 3.02
C ASP A 91 -20.86 -6.66 1.88
N VAL A 92 -20.52 -5.41 2.21
CA VAL A 92 -20.17 -4.36 1.25
C VAL A 92 -18.66 -4.14 1.16
N LEU A 93 -17.99 -3.95 2.30
CA LEU A 93 -16.55 -3.68 2.30
C LEU A 93 -15.70 -4.92 2.02
N GLY A 94 -16.12 -6.11 2.46
CA GLY A 94 -15.36 -7.35 2.28
C GLY A 94 -15.04 -7.64 0.81
N PRO A 95 -16.02 -7.60 -0.10
CA PRO A 95 -15.75 -7.73 -1.54
C PRO A 95 -14.85 -6.63 -2.11
N LEU A 96 -14.94 -5.39 -1.64
CA LEU A 96 -14.11 -4.28 -2.12
C LEU A 96 -12.65 -4.43 -1.71
N ILE A 97 -12.39 -4.80 -0.45
CA ILE A 97 -11.05 -5.10 0.06
C ILE A 97 -10.50 -6.35 -0.65
N GLY A 98 -11.34 -7.37 -0.86
CA GLY A 98 -10.97 -8.55 -1.63
C GLY A 98 -10.55 -8.18 -3.06
N TYR A 99 -11.29 -7.30 -3.73
CA TYR A 99 -10.97 -6.82 -5.07
C TYR A 99 -9.61 -6.11 -5.12
N GLU A 100 -9.33 -5.22 -4.17
CA GLU A 100 -8.03 -4.55 -4.04
C GLU A 100 -6.88 -5.57 -3.91
N VAL A 101 -7.04 -6.56 -3.04
CA VAL A 101 -6.05 -7.62 -2.83
C VAL A 101 -5.78 -8.39 -4.13
N PHE A 102 -6.84 -8.90 -4.77
CA PHE A 102 -6.70 -9.76 -5.95
C PHE A 102 -6.22 -9.03 -7.20
N THR A 103 -6.59 -7.76 -7.39
CA THR A 103 -6.35 -7.05 -8.66
C THR A 103 -5.20 -6.06 -8.59
N ALA A 104 -5.02 -5.35 -7.48
CA ALA A 104 -3.93 -4.38 -7.35
C ALA A 104 -2.72 -5.05 -6.70
N PHE A 105 -2.87 -5.60 -5.49
CA PHE A 105 -1.74 -6.14 -4.73
C PHE A 105 -1.10 -7.37 -5.38
N PHE A 106 -1.89 -8.38 -5.76
CA PHE A 106 -1.33 -9.60 -6.37
C PHE A 106 -0.70 -9.34 -7.74
N LEU A 107 -1.28 -8.44 -8.53
CA LEU A 107 -0.72 -8.04 -9.81
C LEU A 107 0.62 -7.33 -9.61
N GLU A 108 0.66 -6.31 -8.74
CA GLU A 108 1.87 -5.57 -8.43
C GLU A 108 2.96 -6.49 -7.84
N ALA A 109 2.63 -7.30 -6.84
CA ALA A 109 3.58 -8.26 -6.25
C ALA A 109 4.09 -9.32 -7.24
N GLY A 110 3.25 -9.76 -8.19
CA GLY A 110 3.61 -10.75 -9.19
C GLY A 110 4.59 -10.26 -10.26
N PHE A 111 4.56 -8.96 -10.58
CA PHE A 111 5.46 -8.36 -11.58
C PHE A 111 6.70 -7.68 -10.98
N ILE A 112 6.78 -7.52 -9.66
CA ILE A 112 7.94 -6.94 -8.95
C ILE A 112 9.08 -7.94 -8.72
N GLY A 113 8.78 -9.25 -8.74
CA GLY A 113 9.72 -10.36 -8.45
C GLY A 113 10.68 -10.71 -9.57
#